data_AF-A0AAW8KKU3-F1
#
_entry.id   AF-A0AAW8KKU3-F1
#
_cell.length_a   1.000
_cell.length_b   1.000
_cell.length_c   1.000
_cell.angle_alpha   90.00
_cell.angle_beta   90.00
_cell.angle_gamma   90.00
#
_symmetry.space_group_name_H-M   'P 1'
#
loop_
_entity.id
_entity.type
_entity.pdbx_description
1 polymer ?
#
loop_
_entity_poly.entity_id
_entity_poly.type
_entity_poly.pdbx_seq_one_letter_code
_entity_poly.pdbx_strand_id
1 'polypeptide(L)'
;SSGPTLDAQAMRAACLLLSSELNIDVAVQEDNAYRRNRRLVCFDMDSTLIEQEVIDELAIEAGVGAQVAEITERAMQGELDFQQSFRARVALLKGLDAAVLPKIAERLTITEGA
;
A
#
# COMPACT_ATOMS: atom_id res chain seq x y z
N SER A 1 -3.08 -31.78 31.29
CA SER A 1 -4.07 -30.74 31.64
C SER A 1 -4.43 -30.00 30.37
N SER A 2 -5.59 -30.30 29.79
CA SER A 2 -6.12 -29.58 28.64
C SER A 2 -6.53 -28.18 29.11
N GLY A 3 -5.65 -27.20 28.91
CA GLY A 3 -5.99 -25.79 29.11
C GLY A 3 -7.17 -25.40 28.22
N PRO A 4 -7.90 -24.32 28.57
CA PRO A 4 -9.01 -23.85 27.75
C PRO A 4 -8.50 -23.60 26.32
N THR A 5 -9.25 -24.09 25.35
CA THR A 5 -9.02 -23.82 23.93
C THR A 5 -9.05 -22.30 23.76
N LEU A 6 -7.89 -21.69 23.55
CA LEU A 6 -7.78 -20.25 23.30
C LEU A 6 -8.51 -19.94 21.99
N ASP A 7 -9.58 -19.15 22.08
CA ASP A 7 -10.26 -18.63 20.90
C ASP A 7 -9.36 -17.59 20.24
N ALA A 8 -8.74 -17.98 19.13
CA ALA A 8 -7.85 -17.14 18.36
C ALA A 8 -8.53 -15.87 17.84
N GLN A 9 -9.85 -15.90 17.59
CA GLN A 9 -10.61 -14.74 17.14
C GLN A 9 -10.84 -13.76 18.29
N ALA A 10 -11.24 -14.25 19.47
CA ALA A 10 -11.36 -13.42 20.67
C ALA A 10 -10.02 -12.79 21.08
N MET A 11 -8.92 -13.55 20.98
CA MET A 11 -7.57 -13.05 21.25
C MET A 11 -7.15 -11.96 20.26
N ARG A 12 -7.38 -12.16 18.95
CA ARG A 12 -7.11 -11.12 17.93
C ARG A 12 -7.92 -9.86 18.21
N ALA A 13 -9.19 -9.97 18.55
CA ALA A 13 -10.05 -8.83 18.85
C ALA A 13 -9.54 -8.05 20.08
N ALA A 14 -9.17 -8.73 21.16
CA ALA A 14 -8.59 -8.09 22.33
C ALA A 14 -7.25 -7.39 22.03
N CYS A 15 -6.40 -8.02 21.21
CA CYS A 15 -5.14 -7.43 20.75
C CYS A 15 -5.35 -6.17 19.91
N LEU A 16 -6.36 -6.12 19.04
CA LEU A 16 -6.69 -4.92 18.24
C LEU A 16 -7.16 -3.76 19.13
N LEU A 17 -7.97 -4.03 20.15
CA LEU A 17 -8.39 -3.02 21.12
C LEU A 17 -7.19 -2.43 21.87
N LEU A 18 -6.31 -3.29 22.41
CA LEU A 18 -5.09 -2.87 23.10
C LEU A 18 -4.14 -2.10 22.19
N SER A 19 -4.00 -2.52 20.93
CA SER A 19 -3.20 -1.82 19.92
C SER A 19 -3.66 -0.37 19.75
N SER A 20 -4.98 -0.16 19.68
CA SER A 20 -5.57 1.19 19.57
C SER A 20 -5.46 2.03 20.84
N GLU A 21 -5.59 1.42 22.02
CA GLU A 21 -5.55 2.13 23.31
C GLU A 21 -4.12 2.56 23.68
N LEU A 22 -3.15 1.70 23.37
CA LEU A 22 -1.75 1.89 23.77
C LEU A 22 -0.85 2.40 22.65
N ASN A 23 -1.36 2.58 21.42
CA ASN A 23 -0.59 2.92 20.23
C ASN A 23 0.61 1.98 19.99
N ILE A 24 0.37 0.67 20.11
CA ILE A 24 1.38 -0.37 19.86
C ILE A 24 0.94 -1.29 18.74
N ASP A 25 1.88 -1.76 17.92
CA ASP A 25 1.58 -2.76 16.88
C ASP A 25 1.52 -4.17 17.47
N VAL A 26 0.43 -4.89 17.21
CA VAL A 26 0.25 -6.27 17.69
C VAL A 26 -0.02 -7.22 16.52
N ALA A 27 0.90 -8.16 16.30
CA ALA A 27 0.77 -9.20 15.29
C ALA A 27 0.52 -10.58 15.92
N VAL A 28 -0.69 -11.12 15.73
CA VAL A 28 -1.06 -12.48 16.18
C VAL A 28 -0.87 -13.47 15.02
N GLN A 29 0.01 -14.45 15.22
CA GLN A 29 0.29 -15.50 14.24
C GLN A 29 0.30 -16.87 14.93
N GLU A 30 -0.19 -17.89 14.23
CA GLU A 30 -0.12 -19.27 14.71
C GLU A 30 1.32 -19.74 14.81
N ASP A 31 1.65 -20.44 15.90
CA ASP A 31 2.98 -21.01 16.10
C ASP A 31 3.06 -22.40 15.45
N ASN A 32 3.36 -22.42 14.14
CA ASN A 32 3.52 -23.64 13.35
C ASN A 32 4.90 -23.73 12.69
N ALA A 33 5.30 -24.93 12.27
CA ALA A 33 6.63 -25.18 11.68
C ALA A 33 6.91 -24.34 10.41
N TYR A 34 5.86 -23.90 9.70
CA TYR A 34 5.97 -23.07 8.50
C TYR A 34 6.29 -21.60 8.82
N ARG A 35 6.05 -21.13 10.06
CA ARG A 35 6.37 -19.76 10.48
C ARG A 35 7.85 -19.42 10.29
N ARG A 36 8.74 -20.38 10.52
CA ARG A 36 10.21 -20.16 10.50
C ARG A 36 10.84 -20.33 9.12
N ASN A 37 10.10 -20.86 8.14
CA ASN A 37 10.64 -21.24 6.82
C ASN A 37 9.99 -20.46 5.67
N ARG A 38 9.58 -19.20 5.88
CA ARG A 38 9.14 -18.33 4.77
C ARG A 38 10.34 -18.01 3.88
N ARG A 39 10.28 -18.38 2.60
CA ARG A 39 11.38 -18.22 1.62
C ARG A 39 11.05 -17.25 0.49
N LEU A 40 9.85 -16.67 0.51
CA LEU A 40 9.38 -15.72 -0.48
C LEU A 40 8.60 -14.63 0.25
N VAL A 41 8.90 -13.38 -0.09
CA VAL A 41 8.15 -12.20 0.33
C VAL A 41 7.91 -11.37 -0.92
N CYS A 42 6.69 -10.87 -1.08
CA CYS A 42 6.32 -9.95 -2.14
C CYS A 42 5.86 -8.67 -1.45
N PHE A 43 6.41 -7.55 -1.87
CA PHE A 43 6.04 -6.23 -1.37
C PHE A 43 5.29 -5.51 -2.48
N ASP A 44 4.31 -4.71 -2.09
CA ASP A 44 3.80 -3.67 -2.97
C ASP A 44 4.88 -2.59 -3.15
N MET A 45 4.82 -1.82 -4.23
CA MET A 45 5.83 -0.80 -4.52
C MET A 45 5.43 0.53 -3.92
N ASP A 46 4.35 1.11 -4.45
CA ASP A 46 3.84 2.43 -4.06
C ASP A 46 3.40 2.42 -2.59
N SER A 47 3.75 3.46 -1.84
CA SER A 47 3.45 3.59 -0.41
C SER A 47 3.91 2.42 0.48
N THR A 48 4.83 1.57 0.01
CA THR A 48 5.33 0.40 0.74
C THR A 48 6.86 0.27 0.65
N LEU A 49 7.41 0.14 -0.56
CA LEU A 49 8.86 0.14 -0.77
C LEU A 49 9.38 1.55 -1.05
N ILE A 50 8.55 2.38 -1.66
CA ILE A 50 8.81 3.79 -1.89
C ILE A 50 7.73 4.64 -1.20
N GLU A 51 8.09 5.85 -0.83
CA GLU A 51 7.16 6.78 -0.15
C GLU A 51 6.14 7.41 -1.09
N GLN A 52 6.46 7.47 -2.39
CA GLN A 52 5.64 8.12 -3.41
C GLN A 52 4.70 7.14 -4.13
N GLU A 53 3.68 7.71 -4.77
CA GLU A 53 2.86 7.05 -5.78
C GLU A 53 3.42 7.37 -7.17
N VAL A 54 3.97 6.38 -7.89
CA VAL A 54 4.64 6.64 -9.18
C VAL A 54 3.72 7.32 -10.20
N ILE A 55 2.43 7.00 -10.16
CA ILE A 55 1.45 7.60 -11.08
C ILE A 55 1.27 9.10 -10.86
N ASP A 56 1.45 9.58 -9.62
CA ASP A 56 1.34 11.01 -9.29
C ASP A 56 2.60 11.75 -9.76
N GLU A 57 3.79 11.14 -9.61
CA GLU A 57 5.03 11.68 -10.17
C GLU A 57 4.99 11.80 -11.69
N LEU A 58 4.42 10.80 -12.37
CA LEU A 58 4.17 10.86 -13.82
C LEU A 58 3.19 11.97 -14.19
N ALA A 59 2.15 12.17 -13.37
CA ALA A 59 1.14 13.20 -13.59
C ALA A 59 1.71 14.61 -13.43
N ILE A 60 2.66 14.81 -12.50
CA ILE A 60 3.38 16.08 -12.32
C ILE A 60 4.21 16.39 -13.58
N GLU A 61 5.00 15.42 -14.07
CA GLU A 61 5.80 15.60 -15.30
C GLU A 61 4.93 15.84 -16.55
N ALA A 62 3.74 15.25 -16.59
CA ALA A 62 2.75 15.48 -17.65
C ALA A 62 1.92 16.77 -17.49
N GLY A 63 2.05 17.48 -16.36
CA GLY A 63 1.26 18.69 -16.07
C GLY A 63 -0.22 18.44 -15.78
N VAL A 64 -0.60 17.19 -15.47
CA VAL A 64 -1.98 16.73 -15.23
C VAL A 64 -2.22 16.29 -13.77
N GLY A 65 -1.30 16.61 -12.85
CA GLY A 65 -1.36 16.21 -11.45
C GLY A 65 -2.70 16.49 -10.76
N ALA A 66 -3.29 17.66 -10.99
CA ALA A 66 -4.59 18.02 -10.40
C ALA A 66 -5.74 17.11 -10.88
N GLN A 67 -5.72 16.71 -12.16
CA GLN A 67 -6.74 15.81 -12.73
C GLN A 67 -6.59 14.39 -12.20
N VAL A 68 -5.35 13.94 -12.02
CA VAL A 68 -5.06 12.62 -11.42
C VAL A 68 -5.51 12.60 -9.95
N ALA A 69 -5.23 13.65 -9.18
CA ALA A 69 -5.68 13.78 -7.80
C ALA A 69 -7.22 13.73 -7.66
N GLU A 70 -7.95 14.41 -8.55
CA GLU A 70 -9.42 14.36 -8.58
C GLU A 70 -9.93 12.93 -8.82
N ILE A 71 -9.33 12.20 -9.75
CA ILE A 71 -9.71 10.79 -10.02
C ILE A 71 -9.38 9.90 -8.81
N THR A 72 -8.24 10.12 -8.15
CA THR A 72 -7.84 9.39 -6.95
C THR A 72 -8.83 9.63 -5.82
N GLU A 73 -9.23 10.87 -5.58
CA GLU A 73 -10.21 11.21 -4.54
C GLU A 73 -11.56 10.51 -4.79
N ARG A 74 -12.06 10.54 -6.03
CA ARG A 74 -13.30 9.84 -6.41
C ARG A 74 -13.20 8.33 -6.23
N ALA A 75 -12.04 7.73 -6.50
CA ALA A 75 -11.80 6.31 -6.24
C ALA A 75 -11.80 6.00 -4.74
N MET A 76 -11.19 6.84 -3.91
CA MET A 76 -11.20 6.71 -2.44
C MET A 76 -12.60 6.89 -1.84
N GLN A 77 -13.45 7.72 -2.46
CA GLN A 77 -14.86 7.87 -2.10
C GLN A 77 -15.72 6.67 -2.56
N GLY A 78 -15.15 5.72 -3.28
CA GLY A 78 -15.85 4.54 -3.80
C GLY A 78 -16.69 4.81 -5.04
N GLU A 79 -16.55 5.98 -5.69
CA GLU A 79 -17.27 6.30 -6.93
C GLU A 79 -16.72 5.56 -8.15
N LEU A 80 -15.43 5.24 -8.12
CA LEU A 80 -14.71 4.54 -9.18
C LEU A 80 -14.10 3.26 -8.63
N ASP A 81 -14.27 2.16 -9.35
CA ASP A 81 -13.51 0.95 -9.04
C ASP A 81 -12.02 1.12 -9.43
N PHE A 82 -11.19 0.19 -8.97
CA PHE A 82 -9.76 0.22 -9.25
C PHE A 82 -9.43 0.29 -10.74
N GLN A 83 -10.08 -0.51 -11.59
CA GLN A 83 -9.78 -0.56 -13.01
C GLN A 83 -10.20 0.73 -13.72
N GLN A 84 -11.33 1.30 -13.34
CA GLN A 84 -11.84 2.57 -13.84
C GLN A 84 -10.90 3.72 -13.48
N SER A 85 -10.55 3.82 -12.19
CA SER A 85 -9.59 4.82 -11.69
C SER A 85 -8.23 4.69 -12.37
N PHE A 86 -7.69 3.47 -12.46
CA PHE A 86 -6.39 3.22 -13.08
C PHE A 86 -6.38 3.62 -14.56
N ARG A 87 -7.39 3.18 -15.34
CA ARG A 87 -7.49 3.53 -16.77
C ARG A 87 -7.65 5.03 -16.98
N ALA A 88 -8.44 5.71 -16.15
CA ALA A 88 -8.66 7.14 -16.25
C ALA A 88 -7.35 7.92 -15.98
N ARG A 89 -6.62 7.58 -14.92
CA ARG A 89 -5.33 8.21 -14.59
C ARG A 89 -4.28 7.98 -15.66
N VAL A 90 -4.12 6.74 -16.13
CA VAL A 90 -3.15 6.40 -17.19
C VAL A 90 -3.48 7.07 -18.52
N ALA A 91 -4.77 7.24 -18.85
CA ALA A 91 -5.19 7.92 -20.08
C ALA A 91 -4.73 9.39 -20.13
N LEU A 92 -4.65 10.06 -18.98
CA LEU A 92 -4.16 11.46 -18.88
C LEU A 92 -2.67 11.58 -19.19
N LEU A 93 -1.90 10.49 -19.07
CA LEU A 93 -0.46 10.45 -19.37
C LEU A 93 -0.17 10.28 -20.88
N LYS A 94 -1.20 10.29 -21.73
CA LYS A 94 -1.03 10.07 -23.18
C LYS A 94 -0.15 11.15 -23.79
N GLY A 95 0.98 10.72 -24.37
CA GLY A 95 1.94 11.60 -25.03
C GLY A 95 3.11 12.02 -24.13
N LEU A 96 3.14 11.58 -22.87
CA LEU A 96 4.31 11.73 -22.00
C LEU A 96 5.48 10.91 -22.56
N ASP A 97 6.63 11.55 -22.71
CA ASP A 97 7.86 10.89 -23.17
C ASP A 97 8.41 9.99 -22.06
N ALA A 98 8.72 8.73 -22.38
CA ALA A 98 9.33 7.79 -21.45
C ALA A 98 10.70 8.26 -20.91
N ALA A 99 11.33 9.24 -21.54
CA ALA A 99 12.54 9.91 -21.05
C ALA A 99 12.37 10.59 -19.68
N VAL A 100 11.14 10.76 -19.18
CA VAL A 100 10.90 11.24 -17.81
C VAL A 100 11.14 10.17 -16.74
N LEU A 101 11.07 8.88 -17.08
CA LEU A 101 11.17 7.78 -16.12
C LEU A 101 12.49 7.77 -15.34
N PRO A 102 13.67 7.96 -15.97
CA PRO A 102 14.93 8.04 -15.22
C PRO A 102 14.94 9.20 -14.21
N LYS A 103 14.38 10.36 -14.59
CA LYS A 103 14.30 11.53 -13.71
C LYS A 103 13.38 11.29 -12.51
N ILE A 104 12.29 10.55 -12.71
CA ILE A 104 11.39 10.16 -11.62
C ILE A 104 12.12 9.17 -10.71
N ALA A 105 12.78 8.16 -11.27
CA ALA A 105 13.51 7.16 -10.50
C ALA A 105 14.59 7.77 -9.57
N GLU A 106 15.25 8.84 -10.00
CA GLU A 106 16.22 9.59 -9.18
C GLU A 106 15.61 10.34 -7.98
N ARG A 107 14.29 10.60 -8.00
CA ARG A 107 13.55 11.33 -6.95
C ARG A 107 12.80 10.42 -5.98
N LEU A 108 12.62 9.14 -6.31
CA LEU A 108 11.91 8.20 -5.46
C LEU A 108 12.70 7.96 -4.17
N THR A 109 12.01 8.09 -3.04
CA THR A 109 12.57 7.80 -1.72
C THR A 109 12.22 6.37 -1.34
N ILE A 110 13.22 5.56 -1.00
CA ILE A 110 12.98 4.24 -0.41
C ILE A 110 12.43 4.43 1.00
N THR A 111 11.33 3.74 1.32
CA THR A 111 10.70 3.79 2.64
C THR A 111 11.70 3.37 3.72
N GLU A 112 11.72 4.11 4.83
CA GLU A 112 12.61 3.82 5.94
C GLU A 112 12.43 2.37 6.46
N GLY A 113 13.48 1.56 6.37
CA GLY A 113 13.48 0.16 6.79
C GLY A 113 13.08 -0.87 5.73
N ALA A 114 12.86 -0.45 4.47
CA ALA A 114 12.71 -1.34 3.32
C ALA A 114 14.02 -1.98 2.85
#